data_AF-A0ABD3AW89-F1
#
_entry.id   AF-A0ABD3AW89-F1
#
_cell.length_a   1.000
_cell.length_b   1.000
_cell.length_c   1.000
_cell.angle_alpha   90.00
_cell.angle_beta   90.00
_cell.angle_gamma   90.00
#
_symmetry.space_group_name_H-M   'P 1'
#
loop_
_entity.id
_entity.type
_entity.pdbx_description
1 polymer ?
#
loop_
_entity_poly.entity_id
_entity_poly.type
_entity_poly.pdbx_seq_one_letter_code
_entity_poly.pdbx_strand_id
1 'polypeptide(L)'
;MASSMVCSWLMAACMSVACENDSKTTISMLSSNRPYSSISSRFNKWAARKRRKAFPISSKCVARHEFSTIRNLMSSCLAFEPCPDFFRTISSSPFFSGGDDGALPVRRSRRNKLNRAVHSGKLVAIAVEPAMEISPKKKPYTKQRRVVVTGMGVETPLGHDPDVFYSNLLEGVSGISEIEAFDCSNFPTRIAGEIKSFTTDGWVAPKLSKRMDKFMLYMLTAGKKALVNGGITEDIMDELDKTRCGVLIGSAMGGMKVFNDAIEALRISYKKMNPFCVPFATTNMGSAMLAMDLGWMGPNYSISTACATSNFCILNAANHIIRGEADMMLCGGSDAAIIPIGLGGFVACRALSQRNSDPSKASRPWDSNRDGFVMGEGAGVLLLEELEHAKKRGANIYAEFLGGSFTCDAYHMTEPHPQGTGVILCIEKALAQSGVSKEDVNYINAHATSTPAGDLKEYQALVHCFGQNQELRVNSTKSMIGHLLGAAGGVEAVATVQAIRTGWVHPNINLESPDDGVDANLLVGPEKEQLNVKVALSNSFGFGGHNSSILFAPYK
;
A
#
# COMPACT_ATOMS: atom_id res chain seq x y z
N MET A 1 -38.51 -26.11 16.92
CA MET A 1 -38.90 -24.69 17.09
C MET A 1 -37.77 -23.81 16.57
N ALA A 2 -38.11 -22.72 15.88
CA ALA A 2 -37.28 -21.55 15.54
C ALA A 2 -35.76 -21.71 15.38
N SER A 3 -35.29 -21.73 14.13
CA SER A 3 -34.05 -21.05 13.71
C SER A 3 -34.37 -20.21 12.46
N SER A 4 -33.71 -19.05 12.32
CA SER A 4 -34.25 -17.86 11.64
C SER A 4 -34.19 -17.89 10.11
N MET A 5 -35.35 -17.68 9.45
CA MET A 5 -35.45 -17.42 8.01
C MET A 5 -35.20 -15.95 7.64
N VAL A 6 -33.98 -15.44 7.86
CA VAL A 6 -33.57 -14.11 7.37
C VAL A 6 -32.12 -14.14 6.84
N CYS A 7 -31.86 -14.93 5.79
CA CYS A 7 -30.55 -14.93 5.13
C CYS A 7 -30.55 -15.27 3.61
N SER A 8 -31.72 -15.28 2.96
CA SER A 8 -31.87 -15.80 1.58
C SER A 8 -32.43 -14.81 0.56
N TRP A 9 -32.60 -13.52 0.92
CA TRP A 9 -33.26 -12.51 0.07
C TRP A 9 -32.36 -11.35 -0.40
N LEU A 10 -31.04 -11.45 -0.19
CA LEU A 10 -30.07 -10.40 -0.59
C LEU A 10 -29.12 -10.82 -1.73
N MET A 11 -29.25 -12.05 -2.26
CA MET A 11 -28.43 -12.58 -3.37
C MET A 11 -29.20 -12.73 -4.70
N ALA A 12 -30.42 -12.18 -4.80
CA ALA A 12 -31.34 -12.42 -5.93
C ALA A 12 -31.86 -11.13 -6.62
N ALA A 13 -31.09 -10.03 -6.57
CA ALA A 13 -31.51 -8.72 -7.11
C ALA A 13 -30.52 -8.09 -8.12
N CYS A 14 -29.55 -8.85 -8.64
CA CYS A 14 -28.58 -8.36 -9.64
C CYS A 14 -28.46 -9.25 -10.90
N MET A 15 -29.33 -10.25 -11.07
CA MET A 15 -29.38 -11.08 -12.29
C MET A 15 -30.81 -11.18 -12.83
N SER A 16 -31.27 -10.14 -13.52
CA SER A 16 -32.41 -10.15 -14.46
C SER A 16 -32.59 -8.77 -15.11
N VAL A 17 -31.99 -8.52 -16.28
CA VAL A 17 -32.62 -7.93 -17.49
C VAL A 17 -31.64 -8.11 -18.67
N ALA A 18 -31.76 -9.26 -19.35
CA ALA A 18 -31.36 -9.56 -20.73
C ALA A 18 -31.76 -11.04 -20.96
N CYS A 19 -32.36 -11.48 -22.07
CA CYS A 19 -32.71 -10.82 -23.33
C CYS A 19 -33.84 -11.64 -24.00
N GLU A 20 -34.69 -11.03 -24.84
CA GLU A 20 -35.50 -11.61 -25.93
C GLU A 20 -36.37 -10.45 -26.50
N ASN A 21 -36.61 -10.27 -27.81
CA ASN A 21 -36.25 -11.05 -29.00
C ASN A 21 -36.12 -10.12 -30.24
N ASP A 22 -35.43 -10.57 -31.30
CA ASP A 22 -35.24 -9.84 -32.58
C ASP A 22 -36.57 -9.58 -33.35
N SER A 23 -36.73 -8.53 -34.15
CA SER A 23 -36.17 -8.46 -35.51
C SER A 23 -36.68 -7.26 -36.35
N LYS A 24 -35.97 -7.00 -37.46
CA LYS A 24 -36.42 -6.39 -38.75
C LYS A 24 -36.44 -4.86 -39.00
N THR A 25 -35.37 -4.44 -39.70
CA THR A 25 -35.34 -3.72 -41.00
C THR A 25 -35.58 -2.20 -41.15
N THR A 26 -34.44 -1.50 -41.34
CA THR A 26 -34.06 -0.68 -42.53
C THR A 26 -34.59 0.76 -42.72
N ILE A 27 -33.72 1.59 -43.36
CA ILE A 27 -33.95 2.91 -44.03
C ILE A 27 -33.97 4.13 -43.07
N SER A 28 -33.40 5.31 -43.35
CA SER A 28 -32.14 5.70 -44.05
C SER A 28 -31.88 7.21 -43.80
N MET A 29 -30.66 7.67 -44.06
CA MET A 29 -30.28 9.04 -44.50
C MET A 29 -30.65 10.31 -43.68
N LEU A 30 -29.58 11.08 -43.40
CA LEU A 30 -29.40 12.53 -43.67
C LEU A 30 -30.59 13.48 -43.38
N SER A 31 -30.41 14.54 -42.58
CA SER A 31 -29.67 15.72 -43.09
C SER A 31 -29.46 16.82 -42.04
N SER A 32 -28.50 17.69 -42.33
CA SER A 32 -28.18 18.96 -41.67
C SER A 32 -29.21 20.08 -41.94
N ASN A 33 -29.47 20.98 -40.98
CA ASN A 33 -28.96 22.37 -41.01
C ASN A 33 -29.64 23.36 -40.03
N ARG A 34 -28.80 23.94 -39.16
CA ARG A 34 -28.66 25.40 -38.85
C ARG A 34 -29.82 26.22 -38.22
N PRO A 35 -29.51 27.43 -37.66
CA PRO A 35 -30.22 27.98 -36.49
C PRO A 35 -30.93 29.32 -36.76
N TYR A 36 -31.61 29.91 -35.77
CA TYR A 36 -31.80 31.38 -35.69
C TYR A 36 -32.12 31.89 -34.26
N SER A 37 -31.45 32.99 -33.86
CA SER A 37 -31.87 34.16 -33.03
C SER A 37 -32.70 34.02 -31.73
N SER A 38 -32.75 34.95 -30.77
CA SER A 38 -32.02 36.16 -30.29
C SER A 38 -32.98 36.86 -29.28
N ILE A 39 -32.69 38.09 -28.77
CA ILE A 39 -33.52 38.90 -27.81
C ILE A 39 -33.30 38.43 -26.35
N SER A 40 -32.58 39.12 -25.43
CA SER A 40 -32.59 40.53 -24.93
C SER A 40 -33.85 40.86 -24.09
N SER A 41 -33.87 41.61 -22.97
CA SER A 41 -32.85 42.42 -22.26
C SER A 41 -33.34 42.82 -20.83
N ARG A 42 -32.48 43.50 -20.04
CA ARG A 42 -32.76 44.40 -18.87
C ARG A 42 -33.06 43.75 -17.49
N PHE A 43 -32.19 43.96 -16.49
CA PHE A 43 -32.20 45.01 -15.42
C PHE A 43 -33.35 44.85 -14.39
N ASN A 44 -33.21 45.03 -13.06
CA ASN A 44 -32.29 45.90 -12.31
C ASN A 44 -32.04 45.44 -10.83
N LYS A 45 -31.20 46.20 -10.11
CA LYS A 45 -30.68 45.96 -8.74
C LYS A 45 -31.68 46.22 -7.60
N TRP A 46 -31.46 45.60 -6.43
CA TRP A 46 -31.54 46.30 -5.13
C TRP A 46 -30.63 45.67 -4.05
N ALA A 47 -30.21 46.48 -3.07
CA ALA A 47 -29.36 46.08 -1.96
C ALA A 47 -29.63 46.97 -0.73
N ALA A 48 -29.52 46.43 0.50
CA ALA A 48 -28.83 47.05 1.66
C ALA A 48 -29.27 46.53 3.06
N ARG A 49 -28.24 46.29 3.90
CA ARG A 49 -28.15 46.58 5.36
C ARG A 49 -29.07 45.87 6.38
N LYS A 50 -28.41 45.16 7.32
CA LYS A 50 -28.35 45.58 8.74
C LYS A 50 -27.03 45.14 9.40
N ARG A 51 -26.60 45.88 10.44
CA ARG A 51 -25.32 45.76 11.19
C ARG A 51 -25.60 45.50 12.69
N ARG A 52 -24.54 45.17 13.44
CA ARG A 52 -24.35 45.16 14.92
C ARG A 52 -24.79 43.85 15.62
N LYS A 53 -24.11 43.36 16.67
CA LYS A 53 -23.07 43.93 17.55
C LYS A 53 -21.87 42.99 17.74
N ALA A 54 -20.73 43.56 18.13
CA ALA A 54 -19.63 42.88 18.83
C ALA A 54 -19.36 43.61 20.16
N PHE A 55 -18.79 42.94 21.17
CA PHE A 55 -18.14 43.55 22.33
C PHE A 55 -16.96 42.66 22.81
N PRO A 56 -15.84 43.22 23.31
CA PRO A 56 -14.61 42.47 23.59
C PRO A 56 -14.23 42.38 25.08
N ILE A 57 -13.41 41.40 25.48
CA ILE A 57 -12.61 41.44 26.74
C ILE A 57 -11.20 40.86 26.50
N SER A 58 -10.22 41.42 27.20
CA SER A 58 -8.77 41.12 27.14
C SER A 58 -8.21 41.08 28.58
N SER A 59 -7.08 40.44 28.90
CA SER A 59 -6.14 39.58 28.13
C SER A 59 -5.13 38.94 29.11
N LYS A 60 -4.13 38.21 28.59
CA LYS A 60 -2.94 37.65 29.27
C LYS A 60 -3.18 36.44 30.18
N CYS A 61 -2.59 35.31 29.80
CA CYS A 61 -1.79 34.53 30.75
C CYS A 61 -0.56 33.99 30.01
N VAL A 62 0.64 34.27 30.54
CA VAL A 62 1.90 33.72 30.04
C VAL A 62 2.23 32.51 30.91
N ALA A 63 2.34 31.33 30.29
CA ALA A 63 2.85 30.13 30.96
C ALA A 63 3.84 29.42 30.03
N ARG A 64 5.11 29.42 30.43
CA ARG A 64 6.11 28.47 29.91
C ARG A 64 5.92 27.12 30.62
N HIS A 65 6.40 26.06 29.97
CA HIS A 65 6.48 24.66 30.45
C HIS A 65 5.14 23.91 30.63
N GLU A 66 4.86 22.99 29.71
CA GLU A 66 4.96 21.55 29.97
C GLU A 66 4.86 20.76 28.65
N PHE A 67 6.01 20.42 28.05
CA PHE A 67 6.08 19.63 26.80
C PHE A 67 6.29 18.12 27.01
N SER A 68 6.64 17.69 28.22
CA SER A 68 6.89 16.28 28.57
C SER A 68 5.61 15.46 28.75
N THR A 69 4.59 16.05 29.36
CA THR A 69 3.44 15.34 29.94
C THR A 69 2.57 14.64 28.88
N ILE A 70 2.42 15.24 27.69
CA ILE A 70 1.60 14.66 26.60
C ILE A 70 2.37 13.58 25.81
N ARG A 71 3.71 13.67 25.70
CA ARG A 71 4.51 12.61 25.06
C ARG A 71 4.44 11.32 25.91
N ASN A 72 4.47 11.46 27.23
CA ASN A 72 4.22 10.35 28.15
C ASN A 72 2.79 9.81 28.06
N LEU A 73 1.76 10.66 27.91
CA LEU A 73 0.37 10.22 27.80
C LEU A 73 0.10 9.36 26.55
N MET A 74 0.70 9.72 25.41
CA MET A 74 0.63 8.89 24.19
C MET A 74 1.35 7.56 24.39
N SER A 75 2.53 7.56 25.02
CA SER A 75 3.26 6.32 25.33
C SER A 75 2.49 5.41 26.30
N SER A 76 1.86 5.95 27.35
CA SER A 76 1.12 5.16 28.35
C SER A 76 -0.23 4.63 27.86
N CYS A 77 -0.88 5.29 26.89
CA CYS A 77 -2.18 4.87 26.36
C CYS A 77 -2.09 3.97 25.13
N LEU A 78 -0.91 3.84 24.50
CA LEU A 78 -0.70 3.10 23.25
C LEU A 78 0.23 1.88 23.41
N ALA A 79 0.91 1.74 24.55
CA ALA A 79 1.56 0.50 24.94
C ALA A 79 0.52 -0.62 25.14
N PHE A 80 0.63 -1.70 24.36
CA PHE A 80 -0.27 -2.85 24.47
C PHE A 80 0.06 -3.68 25.71
N GLU A 81 -0.74 -3.56 26.77
CA GLU A 81 -0.72 -4.56 27.84
C GLU A 81 -1.32 -5.89 27.32
N PRO A 82 -0.61 -7.03 27.45
CA PRO A 82 -1.14 -8.32 27.00
C PRO A 82 -2.42 -8.69 27.76
N CYS A 83 -3.50 -9.00 27.04
CA CYS A 83 -4.76 -9.44 27.67
C CYS A 83 -4.54 -10.73 28.48
N PRO A 84 -4.61 -10.70 29.83
CA PRO A 84 -4.22 -11.85 30.65
C PRO A 84 -5.11 -13.08 30.47
N ASP A 85 -6.37 -12.85 30.09
CA ASP A 85 -7.38 -13.89 29.96
C ASP A 85 -7.23 -14.72 28.67
N PHE A 86 -6.53 -14.22 27.65
CA PHE A 86 -6.30 -14.97 26.40
C PHE A 86 -5.52 -16.28 26.63
N PHE A 87 -4.52 -16.25 27.50
CA PHE A 87 -3.73 -17.45 27.83
C PHE A 87 -4.36 -18.33 28.92
N ARG A 88 -5.26 -17.78 29.75
CA ARG A 88 -5.93 -18.55 30.82
C ARG A 88 -6.85 -19.63 30.26
N THR A 89 -7.61 -19.33 29.20
CA THR A 89 -8.54 -20.30 28.57
C THR A 89 -7.84 -21.50 27.93
N ILE A 90 -6.55 -21.39 27.61
CA ILE A 90 -5.75 -22.50 27.04
C ILE A 90 -5.26 -23.45 28.16
N SER A 91 -5.15 -22.96 29.40
CA SER A 91 -4.64 -23.75 30.54
C SER A 91 -5.66 -24.73 31.15
N SER A 92 -6.94 -24.69 30.76
CA SER A 92 -8.02 -25.46 31.37
C SER A 92 -8.48 -26.67 30.56
N SER A 93 -7.54 -27.50 30.08
CA SER A 93 -7.81 -28.77 29.39
C SER A 93 -6.89 -29.89 29.90
N PRO A 94 -7.33 -30.79 30.79
CA PRO A 94 -6.47 -31.86 31.30
C PRO A 94 -6.47 -33.07 30.34
N PHE A 95 -5.35 -33.31 29.66
CA PHE A 95 -5.06 -34.57 28.98
C PHE A 95 -3.83 -35.24 29.61
N PHE A 96 -4.05 -36.45 30.15
CA PHE A 96 -3.06 -37.48 30.53
C PHE A 96 -1.77 -37.06 31.27
N SER A 97 -1.78 -37.30 32.58
CA SER A 97 -0.66 -37.90 33.31
C SER A 97 -1.21 -38.77 34.45
N GLY A 98 -0.59 -39.91 34.73
CA GLY A 98 -1.05 -40.87 35.76
C GLY A 98 0.00 -41.09 36.84
N GLY A 99 -0.42 -41.61 38.00
CA GLY A 99 0.50 -42.02 39.09
C GLY A 99 -0.11 -41.91 40.49
N ASP A 100 -0.54 -43.05 41.03
CA ASP A 100 -0.66 -43.49 42.43
C ASP A 100 -1.50 -42.79 43.53
N ASP A 101 -2.28 -43.69 44.18
CA ASP A 101 -2.62 -43.87 45.60
C ASP A 101 -3.29 -42.79 46.48
N GLY A 102 -4.46 -43.18 47.02
CA GLY A 102 -5.16 -42.52 48.13
C GLY A 102 -6.60 -43.04 48.31
N ALA A 103 -6.87 -43.82 49.37
CA ALA A 103 -8.08 -44.65 49.46
C ALA A 103 -9.29 -44.04 50.21
N LEU A 104 -10.48 -44.17 49.59
CA LEU A 104 -11.81 -44.40 50.21
C LEU A 104 -12.43 -43.29 51.14
N PRO A 105 -13.73 -43.35 51.51
CA PRO A 105 -14.77 -44.34 51.16
C PRO A 105 -16.08 -43.80 50.52
N VAL A 106 -16.82 -44.73 49.92
CA VAL A 106 -18.16 -44.58 49.34
C VAL A 106 -19.28 -44.50 50.41
N ARG A 107 -20.33 -43.69 50.18
CA ARG A 107 -21.65 -43.85 50.83
C ARG A 107 -22.74 -44.20 49.82
N ARG A 108 -23.52 -45.24 50.14
CA ARG A 108 -24.64 -45.80 49.34
C ARG A 108 -25.94 -45.01 49.55
N SER A 109 -26.79 -44.95 48.52
CA SER A 109 -28.22 -45.28 48.67
C SER A 109 -28.87 -45.67 47.31
N ARG A 110 -30.01 -46.36 47.36
CA ARG A 110 -30.69 -47.06 46.24
C ARG A 110 -32.00 -46.37 45.82
N ARG A 111 -32.39 -46.53 44.54
CA ARG A 111 -33.73 -46.83 43.95
C ARG A 111 -33.72 -46.40 42.46
N ASN A 112 -34.43 -47.00 41.50
CA ASN A 112 -35.24 -48.23 41.46
C ASN A 112 -35.26 -48.78 40.00
N LYS A 113 -35.58 -50.06 39.80
CA LYS A 113 -35.73 -50.68 38.46
C LYS A 113 -37.05 -50.31 37.78
N LEU A 114 -37.07 -50.28 36.44
CA LEU A 114 -38.18 -50.78 35.60
C LEU A 114 -37.66 -51.16 34.19
N ASN A 115 -38.22 -52.22 33.62
CA ASN A 115 -37.69 -52.91 32.42
C ASN A 115 -38.35 -52.44 31.12
N ARG A 116 -37.63 -52.49 29.99
CA ARG A 116 -38.16 -53.10 28.75
C ARG A 116 -37.05 -53.59 27.81
N ALA A 117 -37.38 -54.58 26.98
CA ALA A 117 -36.43 -55.41 26.24
C ALA A 117 -35.87 -54.75 24.98
N VAL A 118 -34.66 -55.17 24.58
CA VAL A 118 -34.00 -54.80 23.32
C VAL A 118 -34.11 -55.98 22.35
N HIS A 119 -34.55 -55.70 21.11
CA HIS A 119 -34.56 -56.69 20.02
C HIS A 119 -33.19 -56.76 19.33
N SER A 120 -32.82 -57.95 18.86
CA SER A 120 -31.54 -58.24 18.23
C SER A 120 -31.45 -57.66 16.80
N GLY A 121 -30.55 -56.70 16.58
CA GLY A 121 -30.05 -56.34 15.26
C GLY A 121 -28.72 -57.03 14.97
N LYS A 122 -28.57 -57.68 13.80
CA LYS A 122 -27.29 -58.28 13.39
C LYS A 122 -26.27 -57.18 13.05
N LEU A 123 -25.08 -57.25 13.65
CA LEU A 123 -23.91 -56.52 13.16
C LEU A 123 -23.39 -57.22 11.90
N VAL A 124 -23.28 -56.49 10.79
CA VAL A 124 -22.53 -56.90 9.60
C VAL A 124 -21.19 -56.18 9.65
N ALA A 125 -20.10 -56.94 9.81
CA ALA A 125 -18.76 -56.38 9.70
C ALA A 125 -18.42 -56.17 8.22
N ILE A 126 -18.26 -54.90 7.82
CA ILE A 126 -17.67 -54.55 6.52
C ILE A 126 -16.16 -54.53 6.72
N ALA A 127 -15.45 -55.46 6.08
CA ALA A 127 -14.00 -55.41 6.02
C ALA A 127 -13.58 -54.24 5.11
N VAL A 128 -12.78 -53.32 5.65
CA VAL A 128 -12.16 -52.24 4.87
C VAL A 128 -10.82 -52.77 4.37
N GLU A 129 -10.66 -52.88 3.05
CA GLU A 129 -9.37 -53.25 2.46
C GLU A 129 -8.32 -52.16 2.74
N PRO A 130 -7.05 -52.53 2.97
CA PRO A 130 -5.99 -51.54 3.19
C PRO A 130 -5.80 -50.71 1.92
N ALA A 131 -5.87 -49.38 2.06
CA ALA A 131 -5.67 -48.46 0.96
C ALA A 131 -4.27 -48.67 0.35
N MET A 132 -4.20 -48.74 -0.99
CA MET A 132 -2.94 -48.81 -1.72
C MET A 132 -1.99 -47.68 -1.30
N GLU A 133 -0.73 -48.03 -1.05
CA GLU A 133 0.33 -47.02 -0.83
C GLU A 133 0.45 -46.11 -2.06
N ILE A 134 0.02 -44.86 -1.91
CA ILE A 134 0.28 -43.81 -2.88
C ILE A 134 1.75 -43.45 -2.76
N SER A 135 2.60 -44.13 -3.55
CA SER A 135 4.00 -43.72 -3.70
C SER A 135 4.07 -42.22 -4.04
N PRO A 136 4.88 -41.42 -3.33
CA PRO A 136 4.94 -40.00 -3.57
C PRO A 136 5.59 -39.77 -4.94
N LYS A 137 4.76 -39.49 -5.95
CA LYS A 137 5.24 -38.95 -7.23
C LYS A 137 6.06 -37.70 -6.91
N LYS A 138 7.39 -37.80 -6.99
CA LYS A 138 8.29 -36.65 -6.89
C LYS A 138 7.75 -35.59 -7.84
N LYS A 139 7.39 -34.40 -7.33
CA LYS A 139 7.07 -33.27 -8.20
C LYS A 139 8.22 -33.12 -9.19
N PRO A 140 7.95 -32.99 -10.50
CA PRO A 140 9.02 -32.77 -11.47
C PRO A 140 9.83 -31.54 -11.03
N TYR A 141 11.13 -31.55 -11.32
CA TYR A 141 12.05 -30.47 -10.96
C TYR A 141 11.71 -29.24 -11.82
N THR A 142 10.68 -28.50 -11.42
CA THR A 142 10.25 -27.27 -12.08
C THR A 142 11.36 -26.25 -11.93
N LYS A 143 12.04 -25.96 -13.04
CA LYS A 143 12.98 -24.84 -13.16
C LYS A 143 12.29 -23.60 -12.58
N GLN A 144 12.88 -23.02 -11.53
CA GLN A 144 12.26 -21.92 -10.80
C GLN A 144 11.98 -20.76 -11.75
N ARG A 145 10.73 -20.30 -11.81
CA ARG A 145 10.31 -19.23 -12.72
C ARG A 145 10.94 -17.92 -12.24
N ARG A 146 11.73 -17.29 -13.12
CA ARG A 146 12.38 -15.98 -12.86
C ARG A 146 11.38 -14.86 -13.14
N VAL A 147 11.42 -13.80 -12.35
CA VAL A 147 10.50 -12.65 -12.46
C VAL A 147 11.29 -11.42 -12.89
N VAL A 148 10.81 -10.75 -13.92
CA VAL A 148 11.45 -9.55 -14.49
C VAL A 148 10.50 -8.36 -14.45
N VAL A 149 11.07 -7.16 -14.34
CA VAL A 149 10.37 -5.90 -14.52
C VAL A 149 10.39 -5.55 -16.00
N THR A 150 9.23 -5.61 -16.66
CA THR A 150 9.10 -5.30 -18.09
C THR A 150 8.43 -3.97 -18.37
N GLY A 151 7.87 -3.29 -17.35
CA GLY A 151 7.25 -1.97 -17.50
C GLY A 151 7.12 -1.23 -16.17
N MET A 152 7.07 0.10 -16.24
CA MET A 152 6.99 1.01 -15.09
C MET A 152 6.00 2.16 -15.36
N GLY A 153 5.24 2.57 -14.35
CA GLY A 153 4.34 3.71 -14.42
C GLY A 153 4.24 4.43 -13.09
N VAL A 154 4.21 5.76 -13.13
CA VAL A 154 4.23 6.60 -11.93
C VAL A 154 3.30 7.80 -12.06
N GLU A 155 2.77 8.25 -10.93
CA GLU A 155 2.08 9.51 -10.73
C GLU A 155 2.67 10.13 -9.45
N THR A 156 3.46 11.19 -9.56
CA THR A 156 4.19 11.78 -8.41
C THR A 156 4.21 13.31 -8.48
N PRO A 157 4.55 14.01 -7.38
CA PRO A 157 4.78 15.46 -7.39
C PRO A 157 5.91 15.92 -8.32
N LEU A 158 6.77 15.00 -8.76
CA LEU A 158 7.94 15.27 -9.62
C LEU A 158 7.79 14.72 -11.05
N GLY A 159 6.62 14.18 -11.41
CA GLY A 159 6.39 13.69 -12.77
C GLY A 159 5.42 12.53 -12.84
N HIS A 160 4.91 12.34 -14.07
CA HIS A 160 3.90 11.34 -14.43
C HIS A 160 4.43 10.34 -15.47
N ASP A 161 5.74 10.31 -15.65
CA ASP A 161 6.50 9.45 -16.55
C ASP A 161 7.77 8.99 -15.82
N PRO A 162 8.18 7.71 -15.88
CA PRO A 162 9.31 7.20 -15.11
C PRO A 162 10.65 7.87 -15.41
N ASP A 163 10.90 8.32 -16.65
CA ASP A 163 12.18 8.91 -17.05
C ASP A 163 12.23 10.39 -16.64
N VAL A 164 11.13 11.13 -16.80
CA VAL A 164 11.00 12.51 -16.29
C VAL A 164 11.08 12.54 -14.76
N PHE A 165 10.37 11.63 -14.09
CA PHE A 165 10.42 11.46 -12.64
C PHE A 165 11.86 11.21 -12.17
N TYR A 166 12.55 10.24 -12.77
CA TYR A 166 13.91 9.91 -12.35
C TYR A 166 14.92 11.01 -12.66
N SER A 167 14.78 11.72 -13.79
CA SER A 167 15.61 12.89 -14.08
C SER A 167 15.45 13.97 -13.00
N ASN A 168 14.22 14.25 -12.55
CA ASN A 168 13.99 15.23 -11.49
C ASN A 168 14.55 14.78 -10.12
N LEU A 169 14.58 13.47 -9.83
CA LEU A 169 15.28 12.95 -8.67
C LEU A 169 16.81 13.16 -8.78
N LEU A 170 17.40 12.84 -9.94
CA LEU A 170 18.84 13.00 -10.17
C LEU A 170 19.28 14.47 -10.04
N GLU A 171 18.46 15.42 -10.48
CA GLU A 171 18.73 16.87 -10.32
C GLU A 171 18.34 17.41 -8.92
N GLY A 172 17.91 16.56 -7.98
CA GLY A 172 17.61 16.98 -6.61
C GLY A 172 16.37 17.88 -6.47
N VAL A 173 15.41 17.80 -7.40
CA VAL A 173 14.23 18.67 -7.39
C VAL A 173 13.31 18.30 -6.21
N SER A 174 13.03 19.26 -5.33
CA SER A 174 12.04 19.07 -4.27
C SER A 174 10.61 19.25 -4.81
N GLY A 175 9.78 18.22 -4.64
CA GLY A 175 8.35 18.26 -4.94
C GLY A 175 7.50 18.77 -3.79
N ILE A 176 8.13 19.21 -2.68
CA ILE A 176 7.45 19.66 -1.47
C ILE A 176 7.19 21.17 -1.54
N SER A 177 5.93 21.54 -1.44
CA SER A 177 5.46 22.93 -1.47
C SER A 177 4.36 23.16 -0.42
N GLU A 178 3.83 24.38 -0.34
CA GLU A 178 2.58 24.63 0.40
C GLU A 178 1.41 23.86 -0.24
N ILE A 179 0.41 23.47 0.56
CA ILE A 179 -0.78 22.74 0.10
C ILE A 179 -1.77 23.71 -0.57
N GLU A 180 -2.21 23.37 -1.79
CA GLU A 180 -3.19 24.14 -2.57
C GLU A 180 -4.58 23.46 -2.66
N ALA A 181 -4.66 22.14 -2.49
CA ALA A 181 -5.92 21.39 -2.54
C ALA A 181 -7.03 21.88 -1.59
N PHE A 182 -6.68 22.52 -0.47
CA PHE A 182 -7.63 23.06 0.51
C PHE A 182 -7.00 24.13 1.42
N ASP A 183 -7.84 24.93 2.08
CA ASP A 183 -7.40 25.89 3.10
C ASP A 183 -6.83 25.14 4.33
N CYS A 184 -5.51 25.12 4.43
CA CYS A 184 -4.77 24.56 5.55
C CYS A 184 -4.28 25.63 6.57
N SER A 185 -4.72 26.90 6.47
CA SER A 185 -4.20 28.02 7.29
C SER A 185 -4.22 27.77 8.80
N ASN A 186 -5.21 27.03 9.30
CA ASN A 186 -5.38 26.68 10.72
C ASN A 186 -4.63 25.40 11.15
N PHE A 187 -3.92 24.72 10.24
CA PHE A 187 -3.16 23.51 10.54
C PHE A 187 -1.70 23.84 10.93
N PRO A 188 -1.12 23.10 11.91
CA PRO A 188 0.30 23.23 12.26
C PRO A 188 1.25 22.90 11.09
N THR A 189 0.88 21.93 10.25
CA THR A 189 1.57 21.57 9.01
C THR A 189 0.73 22.02 7.82
N ARG A 190 1.34 22.68 6.83
CA ARG A 190 0.71 23.29 5.65
C ARG A 190 1.45 22.97 4.35
N ILE A 191 2.32 21.96 4.40
CA ILE A 191 3.24 21.58 3.33
C ILE A 191 3.07 20.10 2.98
N ALA A 192 3.22 19.76 1.70
CA ALA A 192 3.14 18.39 1.21
C ALA A 192 3.83 18.22 -0.15
N GLY A 193 4.14 16.96 -0.50
CA GLY A 193 4.36 16.52 -1.87
C GLY A 193 3.01 16.33 -2.57
N GLU A 194 2.39 17.42 -3.00
CA GLU A 194 1.09 17.43 -3.67
C GLU A 194 1.22 17.27 -5.20
N ILE A 195 0.35 16.46 -5.81
CA ILE A 195 0.26 16.39 -7.28
C ILE A 195 -0.59 17.58 -7.77
N LYS A 196 0.09 18.68 -8.10
CA LYS A 196 -0.50 19.97 -8.51
C LYS A 196 -1.27 19.89 -9.83
N SER A 197 -0.75 19.13 -10.79
CA SER A 197 -1.40 18.88 -12.09
C SER A 197 -1.64 17.39 -12.26
N PHE A 198 -2.86 16.99 -12.60
CA PHE A 198 -3.18 15.60 -12.91
C PHE A 198 -4.25 15.53 -14.00
N THR A 199 -4.09 14.61 -14.95
CA THR A 199 -5.11 14.31 -15.96
C THR A 199 -5.33 12.81 -16.07
N THR A 200 -6.58 12.44 -16.30
CA THR A 200 -7.01 11.07 -16.64
C THR A 200 -7.25 10.87 -18.13
N ASP A 201 -7.02 11.90 -18.95
CA ASP A 201 -7.38 11.89 -20.37
C ASP A 201 -6.59 10.81 -21.12
N GLY A 202 -7.29 10.00 -21.92
CA GLY A 202 -6.73 8.79 -22.55
C GLY A 202 -6.62 7.56 -21.62
N TRP A 203 -6.64 7.74 -20.29
CA TRP A 203 -6.38 6.67 -19.33
C TRP A 203 -7.63 6.16 -18.61
N VAL A 204 -8.56 7.04 -18.22
CA VAL A 204 -9.78 6.66 -17.48
C VAL A 204 -11.02 7.24 -18.15
N ALA A 205 -12.08 6.45 -18.25
CA ALA A 205 -13.34 6.88 -18.85
C ALA A 205 -13.90 8.15 -18.16
N PRO A 206 -14.28 9.22 -18.90
CA PRO A 206 -14.69 10.51 -18.32
C PRO A 206 -15.91 10.50 -17.38
N LYS A 207 -16.67 9.40 -17.35
CA LYS A 207 -17.77 9.17 -16.39
C LYS A 207 -17.28 8.67 -15.03
N LEU A 208 -16.17 7.94 -15.01
CA LEU A 208 -15.54 7.38 -13.81
C LEU A 208 -14.57 8.38 -13.17
N SER A 209 -13.79 9.11 -13.97
CA SER A 209 -12.81 10.11 -13.47
C SER A 209 -13.44 11.21 -12.61
N LYS A 210 -14.72 11.52 -12.80
CA LYS A 210 -15.48 12.51 -12.01
C LYS A 210 -16.06 11.99 -10.69
N ARG A 211 -15.90 10.70 -10.37
CA ARG A 211 -16.57 10.04 -9.24
C ARG A 211 -15.66 9.21 -8.35
N MET A 212 -14.61 8.61 -8.94
CA MET A 212 -13.59 7.87 -8.21
C MET A 212 -12.80 8.77 -7.25
N ASP A 213 -12.22 8.17 -6.21
CA ASP A 213 -11.24 8.85 -5.37
C ASP A 213 -9.90 8.99 -6.12
N LYS A 214 -9.10 10.01 -5.77
CA LYS A 214 -7.79 10.29 -6.39
C LYS A 214 -6.87 9.06 -6.36
N PHE A 215 -6.84 8.29 -5.26
CA PHE A 215 -5.97 7.11 -5.17
C PHE A 215 -6.31 6.06 -6.24
N MET A 216 -7.59 5.91 -6.60
CA MET A 216 -7.99 5.02 -7.70
C MET A 216 -7.51 5.57 -9.04
N LEU A 217 -7.62 6.88 -9.26
CA LEU A 217 -7.23 7.51 -10.51
C LEU A 217 -5.72 7.44 -10.74
N TYR A 218 -4.90 7.73 -9.73
CA TYR A 218 -3.46 7.56 -9.82
C TYR A 218 -3.08 6.10 -10.11
N MET A 219 -3.74 5.14 -9.45
CA MET A 219 -3.53 3.71 -9.67
C MET A 219 -3.89 3.26 -11.10
N LEU A 220 -5.06 3.63 -11.61
CA LEU A 220 -5.51 3.27 -12.95
C LEU A 220 -4.60 3.88 -14.03
N THR A 221 -4.24 5.17 -13.88
CA THR A 221 -3.35 5.84 -14.83
C THR A 221 -1.94 5.25 -14.78
N ALA A 222 -1.32 5.11 -13.60
CA ALA A 222 0.01 4.53 -13.46
C ALA A 222 0.07 3.07 -13.97
N GLY A 223 -0.94 2.25 -13.67
CA GLY A 223 -1.00 0.86 -14.15
C GLY A 223 -1.08 0.75 -15.66
N LYS A 224 -1.89 1.59 -16.33
CA LYS A 224 -1.94 1.63 -17.80
C LYS A 224 -0.66 2.19 -18.42
N LYS A 225 -0.03 3.18 -17.79
CA LYS A 225 1.29 3.67 -18.19
C LYS A 225 2.37 2.59 -18.09
N ALA A 226 2.33 1.74 -17.06
CA ALA A 226 3.24 0.60 -16.94
C ALA A 226 3.07 -0.42 -18.08
N LEU A 227 1.84 -0.67 -18.54
CA LEU A 227 1.59 -1.51 -19.73
C LEU A 227 2.17 -0.89 -21.01
N VAL A 228 1.92 0.40 -21.24
CA VAL A 228 2.45 1.12 -22.42
C VAL A 228 3.98 1.17 -22.40
N ASN A 229 4.58 1.50 -21.24
CA ASN A 229 6.03 1.50 -21.03
C ASN A 229 6.67 0.10 -21.20
N GLY A 230 5.90 -0.96 -20.92
CA GLY A 230 6.30 -2.35 -21.17
C GLY A 230 5.99 -2.90 -22.56
N GLY A 231 5.55 -2.04 -23.49
CA GLY A 231 5.30 -2.42 -24.88
C GLY A 231 4.11 -3.36 -25.05
N ILE A 232 3.11 -3.31 -24.17
CA ILE A 232 1.86 -4.06 -24.34
C ILE A 232 0.96 -3.29 -25.31
N THR A 233 1.00 -3.66 -26.59
CA THR A 233 0.11 -3.16 -27.65
C THR A 233 -1.27 -3.81 -27.58
N GLU A 234 -2.23 -3.33 -28.38
CA GLU A 234 -3.55 -3.96 -28.53
C GLU A 234 -3.41 -5.41 -29.03
N ASP A 235 -2.58 -5.66 -30.06
CA ASP A 235 -2.32 -7.01 -30.58
C ASP A 235 -1.79 -7.97 -29.50
N ILE A 236 -0.80 -7.53 -28.72
CA ILE A 236 -0.24 -8.32 -27.61
C ILE A 236 -1.32 -8.54 -26.55
N MET A 237 -2.08 -7.50 -26.20
CA MET A 237 -3.14 -7.56 -25.20
C MET A 237 -4.21 -8.59 -25.57
N ASP A 238 -4.56 -8.74 -26.85
CA ASP A 238 -5.53 -9.72 -27.34
C ASP A 238 -4.97 -11.16 -27.38
N GLU A 239 -3.65 -11.33 -27.53
CA GLU A 239 -2.98 -12.64 -27.44
C GLU A 239 -2.71 -13.12 -26.00
N LEU A 240 -2.77 -12.23 -24.99
CA LEU A 240 -2.53 -12.59 -23.58
C LEU A 240 -3.58 -13.57 -23.03
N ASP A 241 -3.12 -14.62 -22.34
CA ASP A 241 -3.98 -15.41 -21.46
C ASP A 241 -4.43 -14.56 -20.25
N LYS A 242 -5.62 -13.98 -20.38
CA LYS A 242 -6.25 -13.14 -19.36
C LYS A 242 -6.39 -13.83 -18.00
N THR A 243 -6.49 -15.16 -17.96
CA THR A 243 -6.59 -15.93 -16.71
C THR A 243 -5.28 -15.95 -15.93
N ARG A 244 -4.16 -15.61 -16.59
CA ARG A 244 -2.81 -15.57 -16.05
C ARG A 244 -2.27 -14.14 -15.90
N CYS A 245 -3.10 -13.13 -16.13
CA CYS A 245 -2.76 -11.72 -15.92
C CYS A 245 -3.51 -11.18 -14.70
N GLY A 246 -2.80 -10.64 -13.70
CA GLY A 246 -3.38 -10.21 -12.41
C GLY A 246 -2.99 -8.79 -11.97
N VAL A 247 -3.66 -8.27 -10.94
CA VAL A 247 -3.49 -6.89 -10.46
C VAL A 247 -3.46 -6.86 -8.93
N LEU A 248 -2.32 -6.48 -8.36
CA LEU A 248 -2.10 -6.30 -6.92
C LEU A 248 -1.45 -4.94 -6.66
N ILE A 249 -2.21 -3.88 -6.81
CA ILE A 249 -1.79 -2.52 -6.47
C ILE A 249 -2.56 -2.08 -5.22
N GLY A 250 -1.84 -1.86 -4.12
CA GLY A 250 -2.43 -1.59 -2.80
C GLY A 250 -2.66 -0.11 -2.52
N SER A 251 -3.26 0.17 -1.36
CA SER A 251 -3.41 1.52 -0.81
C SER A 251 -3.47 1.40 0.72
N ALA A 252 -2.74 2.26 1.44
CA ALA A 252 -2.79 2.26 2.90
C ALA A 252 -4.14 2.79 3.40
N MET A 253 -4.62 3.89 2.82
CA MET A 253 -5.73 4.67 3.36
C MET A 253 -7.06 4.49 2.59
N GLY A 254 -7.01 4.00 1.36
CA GLY A 254 -8.17 3.87 0.48
C GLY A 254 -8.82 5.21 0.12
N GLY A 255 -10.10 5.18 -0.20
CA GLY A 255 -10.85 6.36 -0.65
C GLY A 255 -11.33 7.23 0.50
N MET A 256 -10.39 7.75 1.30
CA MET A 256 -10.72 8.59 2.45
C MET A 256 -11.52 9.83 2.07
N LYS A 257 -11.30 10.42 0.88
CA LYS A 257 -12.05 11.61 0.48
C LYS A 257 -13.50 11.24 0.17
N VAL A 258 -13.72 10.17 -0.59
CA VAL A 258 -15.06 9.66 -0.87
C VAL A 258 -15.79 9.29 0.44
N PHE A 259 -15.09 8.70 1.41
CA PHE A 259 -15.67 8.38 2.71
C PHE A 259 -16.03 9.64 3.52
N ASN A 260 -15.15 10.63 3.56
CA ASN A 260 -15.40 11.92 4.22
C ASN A 260 -16.59 12.67 3.59
N ASP A 261 -16.65 12.76 2.26
CA ASP A 261 -17.76 13.39 1.54
C ASP A 261 -19.09 12.65 1.82
N ALA A 262 -19.04 11.33 2.03
CA ALA A 262 -20.21 10.53 2.39
C ALA A 262 -20.69 10.77 3.83
N ILE A 263 -19.78 11.04 4.79
CA ILE A 263 -20.13 11.46 6.15
C ILE A 263 -20.86 12.81 6.13
N GLU A 264 -20.35 13.79 5.39
CA GLU A 264 -20.99 15.12 5.30
C GLU A 264 -22.35 15.04 4.59
N ALA A 265 -22.50 14.18 3.58
CA ALA A 265 -23.81 13.88 3.00
C ALA A 265 -24.77 13.21 4.00
N LEU A 266 -24.28 12.26 4.82
CA LEU A 266 -25.06 11.56 5.84
C LEU A 266 -25.60 12.51 6.93
N ARG A 267 -24.83 13.55 7.31
CA ARG A 267 -25.30 14.60 8.24
C ARG A 267 -26.56 15.32 7.76
N ILE A 268 -26.77 15.39 6.44
CA ILE A 268 -27.98 15.94 5.84
C ILE A 268 -29.05 14.85 5.74
N SER A 269 -28.72 13.72 5.11
CA SER A 269 -29.57 12.52 5.03
C SER A 269 -28.82 11.38 4.35
N TYR A 270 -29.07 10.13 4.77
CA TYR A 270 -28.57 8.95 4.04
C TYR A 270 -28.96 8.96 2.54
N LYS A 271 -30.11 9.58 2.18
CA LYS A 271 -30.57 9.75 0.78
C LYS A 271 -29.71 10.71 -0.06
N LYS A 272 -28.78 11.44 0.55
CA LYS A 272 -27.82 12.33 -0.13
C LYS A 272 -26.46 11.69 -0.36
N MET A 273 -26.19 10.53 0.24
CA MET A 273 -24.92 9.83 0.06
C MET A 273 -24.74 9.39 -1.40
N ASN A 274 -23.51 9.50 -1.90
CA ASN A 274 -23.14 8.96 -3.21
C ASN A 274 -23.34 7.42 -3.18
N PRO A 275 -24.11 6.80 -4.10
CA PRO A 275 -24.26 5.33 -4.13
C PRO A 275 -22.95 4.58 -4.35
N PHE A 276 -21.92 5.26 -4.88
CA PHE A 276 -20.57 4.70 -5.04
C PHE A 276 -19.66 4.94 -3.81
N CYS A 277 -20.17 5.47 -2.69
CA CYS A 277 -19.34 5.79 -1.52
C CYS A 277 -18.64 4.56 -0.93
N VAL A 278 -19.35 3.45 -0.74
CA VAL A 278 -18.77 2.19 -0.24
C VAL A 278 -17.74 1.63 -1.23
N PRO A 279 -18.08 1.34 -2.51
CA PRO A 279 -17.09 0.73 -3.42
C PRO A 279 -15.88 1.63 -3.66
N PHE A 280 -16.02 2.95 -3.76
CA PHE A 280 -14.86 3.82 -4.00
C PHE A 280 -14.07 4.19 -2.73
N ALA A 281 -14.56 3.85 -1.53
CA ALA A 281 -13.80 3.98 -0.29
C ALA A 281 -12.87 2.78 -0.03
N THR A 282 -13.19 1.57 -0.52
CA THR A 282 -12.42 0.36 -0.17
C THR A 282 -11.10 0.26 -0.93
N THR A 283 -10.05 -0.17 -0.23
CA THR A 283 -8.67 -0.28 -0.75
C THR A 283 -8.52 -1.25 -1.93
N ASN A 284 -9.44 -2.21 -2.10
CA ASN A 284 -9.42 -3.17 -3.21
C ASN A 284 -9.94 -2.62 -4.54
N MET A 285 -10.76 -1.56 -4.54
CA MET A 285 -11.57 -1.23 -5.71
C MET A 285 -10.74 -0.67 -6.87
N GLY A 286 -9.63 0.02 -6.59
CA GLY A 286 -8.71 0.47 -7.65
C GLY A 286 -8.18 -0.70 -8.48
N SER A 287 -7.61 -1.72 -7.82
CA SER A 287 -7.11 -2.93 -8.48
C SER A 287 -8.22 -3.73 -9.16
N ALA A 288 -9.41 -3.83 -8.56
CA ALA A 288 -10.55 -4.50 -9.17
C ALA A 288 -11.03 -3.77 -10.45
N MET A 289 -11.12 -2.43 -10.42
CA MET A 289 -11.55 -1.64 -11.58
C MET A 289 -10.52 -1.62 -12.70
N LEU A 290 -9.23 -1.61 -12.39
CA LEU A 290 -8.17 -1.76 -13.40
C LEU A 290 -8.23 -3.15 -14.06
N ALA A 291 -8.41 -4.23 -13.28
CA ALA A 291 -8.56 -5.57 -13.86
C ALA A 291 -9.82 -5.71 -14.73
N MET A 292 -10.96 -5.15 -14.31
CA MET A 292 -12.19 -5.14 -15.11
C MET A 292 -12.02 -4.36 -16.43
N ASP A 293 -11.29 -3.25 -16.41
CA ASP A 293 -11.01 -2.42 -17.59
C ASP A 293 -10.03 -3.11 -18.58
N LEU A 294 -9.07 -3.88 -18.08
CA LEU A 294 -8.12 -4.68 -18.89
C LEU A 294 -8.64 -6.08 -19.30
N GLY A 295 -9.77 -6.52 -18.73
CA GLY A 295 -10.28 -7.88 -18.86
C GLY A 295 -9.41 -8.94 -18.18
N TRP A 296 -8.60 -8.57 -17.19
CA TRP A 296 -7.65 -9.46 -16.50
C TRP A 296 -8.34 -10.27 -15.39
N MET A 297 -8.09 -11.57 -15.36
CA MET A 297 -8.83 -12.55 -14.54
C MET A 297 -7.94 -13.35 -13.56
N GLY A 298 -6.63 -13.06 -13.52
CA GLY A 298 -5.68 -13.63 -12.56
C GLY A 298 -5.81 -13.05 -11.14
N PRO A 299 -4.80 -13.26 -10.26
CA PRO A 299 -4.86 -12.86 -8.87
C PRO A 299 -5.16 -11.37 -8.66
N ASN A 300 -6.21 -11.06 -7.88
CA ASN A 300 -6.63 -9.71 -7.55
C ASN A 300 -7.24 -9.67 -6.15
N TYR A 301 -6.60 -8.94 -5.23
CA TYR A 301 -7.05 -8.69 -3.86
C TYR A 301 -6.31 -7.46 -3.31
N SER A 302 -6.75 -6.96 -2.15
CA SER A 302 -6.10 -5.83 -1.48
C SER A 302 -5.13 -6.28 -0.41
N ILE A 303 -4.00 -5.60 -0.33
CA ILE A 303 -3.14 -5.56 0.84
C ILE A 303 -3.10 -4.11 1.32
N SER A 304 -3.18 -3.90 2.63
CA SER A 304 -2.86 -2.64 3.29
C SER A 304 -2.02 -2.96 4.53
N THR A 305 -0.77 -2.50 4.52
CA THR A 305 0.21 -2.64 5.60
C THR A 305 0.89 -1.31 5.86
N ALA A 306 0.07 -0.25 5.92
CA ALA A 306 0.52 1.14 6.04
C ALA A 306 1.61 1.47 4.99
N CYS A 307 2.73 2.02 5.41
CA CYS A 307 3.82 2.46 4.53
C CYS A 307 4.48 1.31 3.75
N ALA A 308 4.34 0.06 4.18
CA ALA A 308 4.90 -1.12 3.51
C ALA A 308 4.00 -1.72 2.43
N THR A 309 2.81 -1.16 2.21
CA THR A 309 1.76 -1.71 1.32
C THR A 309 2.29 -2.08 -0.07
N SER A 310 3.00 -1.17 -0.74
CA SER A 310 3.56 -1.43 -2.07
C SER A 310 4.53 -2.61 -2.11
N ASN A 311 5.46 -2.71 -1.16
CA ASN A 311 6.46 -3.78 -1.18
C ASN A 311 5.83 -5.14 -0.89
N PHE A 312 4.81 -5.20 -0.02
CA PHE A 312 3.99 -6.41 0.15
C PHE A 312 3.26 -6.78 -1.15
N CYS A 313 2.66 -5.80 -1.85
CA CYS A 313 2.00 -6.01 -3.14
C CYS A 313 2.96 -6.55 -4.21
N ILE A 314 4.14 -5.95 -4.37
CA ILE A 314 5.17 -6.37 -5.34
C ILE A 314 5.67 -7.79 -5.02
N LEU A 315 6.00 -8.08 -3.76
CA LEU A 315 6.49 -9.41 -3.36
C LEU A 315 5.42 -10.49 -3.53
N ASN A 316 4.14 -10.21 -3.22
CA ASN A 316 3.08 -11.19 -3.44
C ASN A 316 2.77 -11.39 -4.94
N ALA A 317 2.81 -10.34 -5.76
CA ALA A 317 2.70 -10.45 -7.21
C ALA A 317 3.81 -11.32 -7.82
N ALA A 318 5.07 -11.09 -7.44
CA ALA A 318 6.19 -11.94 -7.83
C ALA A 318 5.99 -13.40 -7.39
N ASN A 319 5.50 -13.63 -6.16
CA ASN A 319 5.20 -14.97 -5.67
C ASN A 319 4.13 -15.71 -6.49
N HIS A 320 3.08 -15.03 -6.97
CA HIS A 320 2.10 -15.64 -7.89
C HIS A 320 2.77 -16.08 -9.21
N ILE A 321 3.69 -15.27 -9.75
CA ILE A 321 4.44 -15.63 -10.97
C ILE A 321 5.36 -16.83 -10.71
N ILE A 322 6.13 -16.80 -9.62
CA ILE A 322 7.08 -17.87 -9.20
C ILE A 322 6.35 -19.21 -9.03
N ARG A 323 5.15 -19.21 -8.45
CA ARG A 323 4.32 -20.40 -8.23
C ARG A 323 3.63 -20.93 -9.49
N GLY A 324 3.68 -20.19 -10.60
CA GLY A 324 2.98 -20.55 -11.84
C GLY A 324 1.50 -20.16 -11.85
N GLU A 325 1.04 -19.31 -10.93
CA GLU A 325 -0.35 -18.86 -10.82
C GLU A 325 -0.67 -17.71 -11.79
N ALA A 326 0.35 -16.91 -12.16
CA ALA A 326 0.28 -15.83 -13.14
C ALA A 326 1.51 -15.82 -14.06
N ASP A 327 1.42 -15.13 -15.19
CA ASP A 327 2.55 -14.82 -16.09
C ASP A 327 2.87 -13.32 -16.11
N MET A 328 1.86 -12.49 -15.84
CA MET A 328 1.98 -11.03 -15.85
C MET A 328 1.19 -10.44 -14.68
N MET A 329 1.79 -9.50 -13.95
CA MET A 329 1.18 -8.86 -12.78
C MET A 329 1.47 -7.36 -12.78
N LEU A 330 0.43 -6.54 -12.68
CA LEU A 330 0.56 -5.13 -12.32
C LEU A 330 0.58 -5.02 -10.79
N CYS A 331 1.61 -4.41 -10.22
CA CYS A 331 1.76 -4.34 -8.77
C CYS A 331 2.48 -3.09 -8.27
N GLY A 332 2.22 -2.71 -7.01
CA GLY A 332 2.75 -1.49 -6.40
C GLY A 332 1.77 -0.89 -5.41
N GLY A 333 1.62 0.44 -5.41
CA GLY A 333 0.65 1.10 -4.53
C GLY A 333 0.23 2.50 -4.99
N SER A 334 -0.83 3.01 -4.37
CA SER A 334 -1.40 4.34 -4.59
C SER A 334 -2.06 4.89 -3.33
N ASP A 335 -1.87 6.18 -3.03
CA ASP A 335 -2.55 6.90 -1.94
C ASP A 335 -2.74 8.38 -2.27
N ALA A 336 -3.83 8.97 -1.77
CA ALA A 336 -4.22 10.37 -2.00
C ALA A 336 -4.71 11.04 -0.72
N ALA A 337 -3.83 11.05 0.30
CA ALA A 337 -4.17 11.45 1.66
C ALA A 337 -4.09 12.96 1.94
N ILE A 338 -3.72 13.79 0.95
CA ILE A 338 -3.62 15.25 1.08
C ILE A 338 -5.02 15.88 1.02
N ILE A 339 -5.76 15.66 2.10
CA ILE A 339 -7.12 16.13 2.36
C ILE A 339 -7.24 16.52 3.85
N PRO A 340 -8.22 17.37 4.24
CA PRO A 340 -8.30 17.89 5.61
C PRO A 340 -8.29 16.82 6.71
N ILE A 341 -9.00 15.71 6.52
CA ILE A 341 -9.05 14.59 7.48
C ILE A 341 -7.73 13.80 7.56
N GLY A 342 -7.05 13.62 6.43
CA GLY A 342 -5.75 12.94 6.37
C GLY A 342 -4.66 13.76 7.05
N LEU A 343 -4.52 15.03 6.65
CA LEU A 343 -3.59 15.98 7.27
C LEU A 343 -3.87 16.11 8.78
N GLY A 344 -5.14 16.29 9.17
CA GLY A 344 -5.55 16.42 10.58
C GLY A 344 -5.23 15.19 11.42
N GLY A 345 -5.41 13.98 10.88
CA GLY A 345 -5.08 12.73 11.56
C GLY A 345 -3.58 12.59 11.86
N PHE A 346 -2.72 12.84 10.88
CA PHE A 346 -1.27 12.76 11.08
C PHE A 346 -0.70 13.92 11.91
N VAL A 347 -1.31 15.11 11.86
CA VAL A 347 -1.04 16.20 12.83
C VAL A 347 -1.37 15.75 14.26
N ALA A 348 -2.52 15.12 14.49
CA ALA A 348 -2.91 14.65 15.82
C ALA A 348 -1.95 13.58 16.36
N CYS A 349 -1.44 12.71 15.48
CA CYS A 349 -0.40 11.73 15.81
C CYS A 349 1.00 12.33 16.00
N ARG A 350 1.19 13.65 15.77
CA ARG A 350 2.48 14.36 15.86
C ARG A 350 3.58 13.79 14.97
N ALA A 351 3.21 13.22 13.82
CA ALA A 351 4.14 12.54 12.93
C ALA A 351 4.71 13.43 11.81
N LEU A 352 4.09 14.59 11.57
CA LEU A 352 4.45 15.49 10.45
C LEU A 352 5.43 16.59 10.86
N SER A 353 6.34 16.93 9.94
CA SER A 353 7.15 18.15 10.01
C SER A 353 6.27 19.40 10.08
N GLN A 354 6.73 20.43 10.80
CA GLN A 354 6.08 21.74 10.89
C GLN A 354 6.93 22.86 10.28
N ARG A 355 7.92 22.51 9.42
CA ARG A 355 8.82 23.45 8.73
C ARG A 355 8.15 24.20 7.57
N ASN A 356 7.04 24.85 7.85
CA ASN A 356 6.25 25.59 6.85
C ASN A 356 7.00 26.79 6.24
N SER A 357 8.01 27.33 6.93
CA SER A 357 8.80 28.48 6.45
C SER A 357 9.79 28.13 5.34
N ASP A 358 10.10 26.86 5.16
CA ASP A 358 10.93 26.35 4.07
C ASP A 358 10.43 24.94 3.70
N PRO A 359 9.36 24.85 2.89
CA PRO A 359 8.77 23.58 2.49
C PRO A 359 9.78 22.67 1.79
N SER A 360 10.61 23.26 0.93
CA SER A 360 11.58 22.53 0.10
C SER A 360 12.58 21.74 0.93
N LYS A 361 12.93 22.26 2.13
CA LYS A 361 13.85 21.66 3.10
C LYS A 361 13.19 20.93 4.27
N ALA A 362 11.88 20.68 4.21
CA ALA A 362 11.15 20.05 5.31
C ALA A 362 11.42 18.55 5.45
N SER A 363 11.47 17.81 4.34
CA SER A 363 11.88 16.41 4.35
C SER A 363 13.41 16.32 4.24
N ARG A 364 14.05 15.85 5.31
CA ARG A 364 15.50 15.82 5.49
C ARG A 364 15.96 14.52 6.17
N PRO A 365 15.85 13.38 5.46
CA PRO A 365 16.23 12.08 6.01
C PRO A 365 17.64 12.07 6.61
N TRP A 366 17.79 11.50 7.80
CA TRP A 366 19.04 11.45 8.59
C TRP A 366 19.67 12.79 9.02
N ASP A 367 19.11 13.95 8.66
CA ASP A 367 19.57 15.26 9.16
C ASP A 367 19.24 15.42 10.65
N SER A 368 20.17 15.96 11.43
CA SER A 368 20.02 16.24 12.86
C SER A 368 18.83 17.13 13.21
N ASN A 369 18.34 17.95 12.25
CA ASN A 369 17.22 18.87 12.45
C ASN A 369 15.87 18.33 11.91
N ARG A 370 15.78 17.03 11.60
CA ARG A 370 14.53 16.40 11.15
C ARG A 370 13.47 16.35 12.27
N ASP A 371 12.26 16.81 11.98
CA ASP A 371 11.19 17.00 12.97
C ASP A 371 9.93 16.14 12.73
N GLY A 372 9.90 15.37 11.65
CA GLY A 372 8.78 14.52 11.25
C GLY A 372 8.77 14.32 9.72
N PHE A 373 7.89 13.44 9.24
CA PHE A 373 7.78 13.22 7.80
C PHE A 373 6.97 14.33 7.12
N VAL A 374 7.20 14.54 5.82
CA VAL A 374 6.33 15.37 4.98
C VAL A 374 5.40 14.45 4.21
N MET A 375 4.09 14.67 4.26
CA MET A 375 3.13 13.83 3.52
C MET A 375 3.23 14.06 2.01
N GLY A 376 3.09 13.00 1.21
CA GLY A 376 2.93 13.10 -0.24
C GLY A 376 1.74 12.29 -0.75
N GLU A 377 1.38 12.47 -2.02
CA GLU A 377 0.40 11.63 -2.73
C GLU A 377 0.92 11.14 -4.08
N GLY A 378 0.34 10.05 -4.58
CA GLY A 378 0.69 9.49 -5.89
C GLY A 378 0.50 7.99 -6.00
N ALA A 379 1.06 7.43 -7.08
CA ALA A 379 1.11 6.00 -7.35
C ALA A 379 2.42 5.59 -8.01
N GLY A 380 2.87 4.37 -7.73
CA GLY A 380 3.98 3.73 -8.44
C GLY A 380 3.64 2.27 -8.71
N VAL A 381 3.76 1.86 -9.97
CA VAL A 381 3.34 0.55 -10.47
C VAL A 381 4.43 -0.06 -11.35
N LEU A 382 4.77 -1.32 -11.06
CA LEU A 382 5.59 -2.18 -11.89
C LEU A 382 4.69 -3.15 -12.66
N LEU A 383 5.06 -3.41 -13.92
CA LEU A 383 4.66 -4.59 -14.66
C LEU A 383 5.72 -5.67 -14.40
N LEU A 384 5.36 -6.67 -13.59
CA LEU A 384 6.16 -7.87 -13.40
C LEU A 384 5.70 -8.94 -14.38
N GLU A 385 6.66 -9.70 -14.90
CA GLU A 385 6.42 -10.72 -15.91
C GLU A 385 7.33 -11.93 -15.69
N GLU A 386 6.88 -13.11 -16.10
CA GLU A 386 7.77 -14.27 -16.12
C GLU A 386 8.80 -14.17 -17.24
N LEU A 387 10.04 -14.53 -16.95
CA LEU A 387 11.16 -14.33 -17.86
C LEU A 387 10.97 -14.94 -19.25
N GLU A 388 10.53 -16.19 -19.36
CA GLU A 388 10.37 -16.84 -20.66
C GLU A 388 9.10 -16.34 -21.40
N HIS A 389 8.08 -15.88 -20.68
CA HIS A 389 6.94 -15.15 -21.25
C HIS A 389 7.37 -13.80 -21.84
N ALA A 390 8.12 -13.02 -21.06
CA ALA A 390 8.70 -11.74 -21.48
C ALA A 390 9.59 -11.88 -22.73
N LYS A 391 10.49 -12.88 -22.74
CA LYS A 391 11.32 -13.20 -23.91
C LYS A 391 10.49 -13.59 -25.13
N LYS A 392 9.45 -14.41 -24.96
CA LYS A 392 8.60 -14.88 -26.08
C LYS A 392 7.97 -13.72 -26.85
N ARG A 393 7.55 -12.65 -26.16
CA ARG A 393 6.99 -11.44 -26.78
C ARG A 393 8.04 -10.35 -27.12
N GLY A 394 9.33 -10.62 -26.94
CA GLY A 394 10.40 -9.65 -27.19
C GLY A 394 10.39 -8.44 -26.26
N ALA A 395 9.95 -8.60 -25.01
CA ALA A 395 9.86 -7.52 -24.04
C ALA A 395 11.22 -6.87 -23.75
N ASN A 396 11.23 -5.55 -23.56
CA ASN A 396 12.34 -4.88 -22.88
C ASN A 396 12.32 -5.29 -21.39
N ILE A 397 13.49 -5.64 -20.84
CA ILE A 397 13.64 -6.04 -19.44
C ILE A 397 14.48 -4.98 -18.73
N TYR A 398 13.88 -4.29 -17.77
CA TYR A 398 14.53 -3.21 -17.02
C TYR A 398 15.41 -3.74 -15.89
N ALA A 399 14.93 -4.76 -15.17
CA ALA A 399 15.64 -5.41 -14.07
C ALA A 399 15.07 -6.81 -13.81
N GLU A 400 15.82 -7.64 -13.11
CA GLU A 400 15.30 -8.88 -12.51
C GLU A 400 14.87 -8.63 -11.05
N PHE A 401 13.74 -9.20 -10.65
CA PHE A 401 13.30 -9.25 -9.26
C PHE A 401 13.87 -10.51 -8.61
N LEU A 402 14.77 -10.34 -7.64
CA LEU A 402 15.48 -11.47 -7.01
C LEU A 402 14.72 -12.07 -5.83
N GLY A 403 13.82 -11.31 -5.21
CA GLY A 403 13.05 -11.74 -4.05
C GLY A 403 12.80 -10.63 -3.05
N GLY A 404 12.41 -11.01 -1.84
CA GLY A 404 12.14 -10.09 -0.76
C GLY A 404 11.57 -10.81 0.45
N SER A 405 11.36 -10.08 1.54
CA SER A 405 10.68 -10.60 2.73
C SER A 405 9.82 -9.54 3.39
N PHE A 406 9.02 -9.99 4.35
CA PHE A 406 8.35 -9.13 5.32
C PHE A 406 8.38 -9.75 6.73
N THR A 407 8.30 -8.88 7.74
CA THR A 407 8.26 -9.24 9.17
C THR A 407 7.31 -8.30 9.93
N CYS A 408 7.10 -8.60 11.21
CA CYS A 408 6.42 -7.71 12.15
C CYS A 408 7.34 -7.44 13.34
N ASP A 409 7.45 -6.18 13.77
CA ASP A 409 8.19 -5.80 14.98
C ASP A 409 7.55 -6.35 16.27
N ALA A 410 6.23 -6.58 16.28
CA ALA A 410 5.44 -7.00 17.43
C ALA A 410 5.68 -6.15 18.71
N TYR A 411 5.98 -4.85 18.54
CA TYR A 411 6.44 -3.95 19.59
C TYR A 411 5.47 -2.80 19.88
N HIS A 412 5.32 -1.84 18.96
CA HIS A 412 4.48 -0.66 19.14
C HIS A 412 3.74 -0.32 17.85
N MET A 413 2.62 0.41 17.95
CA MET A 413 1.77 0.71 16.79
C MET A 413 2.36 1.74 15.82
N THR A 414 3.26 2.61 16.28
CA THR A 414 3.85 3.71 15.46
C THR A 414 5.35 3.88 15.65
N GLU A 415 5.97 3.17 16.60
CA GLU A 415 7.41 3.27 16.86
C GLU A 415 8.08 1.95 16.45
N PRO A 416 9.25 1.99 15.77
CA PRO A 416 9.99 0.80 15.42
C PRO A 416 10.57 0.14 16.68
N HIS A 417 10.87 -1.16 16.61
CA HIS A 417 11.52 -1.89 17.68
C HIS A 417 12.85 -1.19 18.08
N PRO A 418 13.15 -0.93 19.38
CA PRO A 418 14.26 -0.07 19.78
C PRO A 418 15.66 -0.56 19.37
N GLN A 419 15.80 -1.86 19.15
CA GLN A 419 17.00 -2.54 18.66
C GLN A 419 17.01 -2.79 17.13
N GLY A 420 15.99 -2.35 16.38
CA GLY A 420 15.89 -2.55 14.93
C GLY A 420 15.72 -4.01 14.49
N THR A 421 15.41 -4.93 15.42
CA THR A 421 15.44 -6.38 15.20
C THR A 421 14.49 -6.88 14.12
N GLY A 422 13.28 -6.31 14.01
CA GLY A 422 12.33 -6.69 12.95
C GLY A 422 12.80 -6.26 11.57
N VAL A 423 13.47 -5.10 11.46
CA VAL A 423 14.11 -4.61 10.22
C VAL A 423 15.29 -5.49 9.83
N ILE A 424 16.20 -5.78 10.77
CA ILE A 424 17.35 -6.69 10.55
C ILE A 424 16.84 -8.05 10.06
N LEU A 425 15.88 -8.64 10.78
CA LEU A 425 15.26 -9.92 10.41
C LEU A 425 14.58 -9.88 9.03
N CYS A 426 14.02 -8.74 8.62
CA CYS A 426 13.41 -8.58 7.31
C CYS A 426 14.46 -8.63 6.20
N ILE A 427 15.54 -7.86 6.35
CA ILE A 427 16.65 -7.82 5.40
C ILE A 427 17.35 -9.19 5.33
N GLU A 428 17.68 -9.80 6.45
CA GLU A 428 18.38 -11.10 6.47
C GLU A 428 17.53 -12.22 5.88
N LYS A 429 16.22 -12.24 6.13
CA LYS A 429 15.32 -13.18 5.45
C LYS A 429 15.21 -12.89 3.95
N ALA A 430 15.20 -11.62 3.53
CA ALA A 430 15.12 -11.27 2.12
C ALA A 430 16.37 -11.72 1.34
N LEU A 431 17.56 -11.56 1.94
CA LEU A 431 18.82 -12.11 1.42
C LEU A 431 18.79 -13.64 1.38
N ALA A 432 18.43 -14.30 2.49
CA ALA A 432 18.37 -15.76 2.56
C ALA A 432 17.34 -16.40 1.59
N GLN A 433 16.23 -15.71 1.31
CA GLN A 433 15.18 -16.17 0.39
C GLN A 433 15.52 -15.92 -1.10
N SER A 434 16.36 -14.92 -1.40
CA SER A 434 16.85 -14.62 -2.75
C SER A 434 18.17 -15.31 -3.10
N GLY A 435 18.93 -15.76 -2.10
CA GLY A 435 20.27 -16.33 -2.28
C GLY A 435 21.36 -15.28 -2.52
N VAL A 436 21.08 -14.01 -2.24
CA VAL A 436 22.00 -12.88 -2.45
C VAL A 436 22.93 -12.72 -1.25
N SER A 437 24.24 -12.53 -1.51
CA SER A 437 25.25 -12.25 -0.49
C SER A 437 25.13 -10.80 0.02
N LYS A 438 25.52 -10.53 1.29
CA LYS A 438 25.49 -9.17 1.86
C LYS A 438 26.40 -8.21 1.09
N GLU A 439 27.47 -8.74 0.51
CA GLU A 439 28.51 -8.06 -0.23
C GLU A 439 28.07 -7.66 -1.65
N ASP A 440 27.04 -8.32 -2.20
CA ASP A 440 26.50 -8.02 -3.54
C ASP A 440 25.49 -6.86 -3.52
N VAL A 441 24.90 -6.54 -2.36
CA VAL A 441 24.00 -5.39 -2.19
C VAL A 441 24.83 -4.12 -2.01
N ASN A 442 24.95 -3.32 -3.08
CA ASN A 442 25.68 -2.06 -3.09
C ASN A 442 24.80 -0.82 -3.25
N TYR A 443 23.48 -0.96 -3.46
CA TYR A 443 22.54 0.17 -3.46
C TYR A 443 21.31 -0.10 -2.59
N ILE A 444 20.90 0.89 -1.78
CA ILE A 444 19.69 0.81 -0.97
C ILE A 444 18.88 2.11 -1.10
N ASN A 445 17.66 1.97 -1.61
CA ASN A 445 16.63 3.01 -1.53
C ASN A 445 15.88 2.81 -0.21
N ALA A 446 16.29 3.56 0.81
CA ALA A 446 15.85 3.42 2.19
C ALA A 446 14.40 3.84 2.42
N HIS A 447 13.83 3.38 3.54
CA HIS A 447 12.54 3.88 3.98
C HIS A 447 12.62 5.31 4.53
N ALA A 448 13.74 5.70 5.15
CA ALA A 448 14.01 6.91 5.93
C ALA A 448 13.05 8.08 5.65
N THR A 449 12.16 8.31 6.61
CA THR A 449 10.98 9.15 6.49
C THR A 449 11.21 10.58 6.95
N SER A 450 12.44 10.98 7.28
CA SER A 450 12.73 12.24 7.97
C SER A 450 12.16 12.25 9.42
N THR A 451 12.06 11.08 10.04
CA THR A 451 11.61 10.96 11.44
C THR A 451 12.79 10.68 12.38
N PRO A 452 12.85 11.26 13.60
CA PRO A 452 13.97 11.05 14.52
C PRO A 452 14.26 9.58 14.82
N ALA A 453 13.21 8.81 15.16
CA ALA A 453 13.32 7.41 15.54
C ALA A 453 13.46 6.46 14.34
N GLY A 454 12.67 6.65 13.27
CA GLY A 454 12.66 5.75 12.11
C GLY A 454 14.00 5.72 11.38
N ASP A 455 14.48 6.90 10.98
CA ASP A 455 15.71 7.04 10.18
C ASP A 455 16.94 6.46 10.89
N LEU A 456 17.09 6.71 12.20
CA LEU A 456 18.22 6.22 12.99
C LEU A 456 18.14 4.69 13.19
N LYS A 457 16.94 4.13 13.36
CA LYS A 457 16.76 2.68 13.55
C LYS A 457 16.94 1.90 12.25
N GLU A 458 16.48 2.44 11.12
CA GLU A 458 16.85 1.90 9.81
C GLU A 458 18.35 1.97 9.59
N TYR A 459 18.98 3.14 9.80
CA TYR A 459 20.41 3.30 9.58
C TYR A 459 21.24 2.30 10.40
N GLN A 460 20.92 2.13 11.70
CA GLN A 460 21.57 1.14 12.56
C GLN A 460 21.38 -0.30 12.06
N ALA A 461 20.20 -0.65 11.53
CA ALA A 461 19.95 -1.94 10.92
C ALA A 461 20.72 -2.14 9.59
N LEU A 462 20.85 -1.10 8.77
CA LEU A 462 21.64 -1.13 7.54
C LEU A 462 23.13 -1.32 7.84
N VAL A 463 23.69 -0.61 8.83
CA VAL A 463 25.08 -0.80 9.28
C VAL A 463 25.28 -2.21 9.85
N HIS A 464 24.31 -2.74 10.60
CA HIS A 464 24.38 -4.12 11.09
C HIS A 464 24.39 -5.17 9.95
N CYS A 465 23.55 -4.97 8.92
CA CYS A 465 23.45 -5.91 7.81
C CYS A 465 24.58 -5.79 6.79
N PHE A 466 25.09 -4.57 6.54
CA PHE A 466 25.91 -4.24 5.37
C PHE A 466 27.14 -3.36 5.66
N GLY A 467 27.40 -2.94 6.90
CA GLY A 467 28.42 -1.94 7.24
C GLY A 467 29.89 -2.32 6.98
N GLN A 468 30.16 -3.48 6.40
CA GLN A 468 31.48 -3.86 5.88
C GLN A 468 31.61 -3.67 4.34
N ASN A 469 30.50 -3.38 3.64
CA ASN A 469 30.49 -3.17 2.20
C ASN A 469 30.82 -1.71 1.86
N GLN A 470 32.04 -1.45 1.41
CA GLN A 470 32.51 -0.10 1.06
C GLN A 470 31.88 0.47 -0.22
N GLU A 471 31.32 -0.39 -1.09
CA GLU A 471 30.58 0.06 -2.28
C GLU A 471 29.15 0.48 -1.95
N LEU A 472 28.66 0.24 -0.73
CA LEU A 472 27.29 0.54 -0.34
C LEU A 472 26.98 2.04 -0.47
N ARG A 473 25.88 2.35 -1.15
CA ARG A 473 25.27 3.68 -1.17
C ARG A 473 23.80 3.61 -0.80
N VAL A 474 23.40 4.50 0.10
CA VAL A 474 22.05 4.57 0.66
C VAL A 474 21.45 5.95 0.41
N ASN A 475 20.22 6.01 -0.09
CA ASN A 475 19.48 7.26 -0.22
C ASN A 475 18.00 7.11 0.14
N SER A 476 17.30 8.23 0.24
CA SER A 476 15.85 8.24 0.45
C SER A 476 15.19 9.22 -0.52
N THR A 477 14.40 8.67 -1.44
CA THR A 477 13.59 9.42 -2.42
C THR A 477 12.63 10.39 -1.72
N LYS A 478 12.23 10.09 -0.47
CA LYS A 478 11.31 10.90 0.34
C LYS A 478 11.86 12.26 0.71
N SER A 479 13.17 12.49 0.61
CA SER A 479 13.78 13.83 0.68
C SER A 479 13.16 14.79 -0.36
N MET A 480 12.79 14.26 -1.53
CA MET A 480 12.29 15.02 -2.68
C MET A 480 10.78 14.91 -2.87
N ILE A 481 10.19 13.71 -2.77
CA ILE A 481 8.74 13.51 -2.99
C ILE A 481 7.88 13.55 -1.71
N GLY A 482 8.49 13.66 -0.53
CA GLY A 482 7.82 13.38 0.73
C GLY A 482 7.49 11.90 0.90
N HIS A 483 6.59 11.56 1.81
CA HIS A 483 6.17 10.19 2.08
C HIS A 483 4.77 9.92 1.53
N LEU A 484 4.72 9.18 0.41
CA LEU A 484 3.48 8.80 -0.30
C LEU A 484 2.73 7.62 0.37
N LEU A 485 2.85 7.47 1.70
CA LEU A 485 2.21 6.44 2.50
C LEU A 485 2.36 5.02 1.89
N GLY A 486 1.26 4.34 1.54
CA GLY A 486 1.27 3.00 0.97
C GLY A 486 1.75 2.92 -0.49
N ALA A 487 1.81 4.05 -1.21
CA ALA A 487 2.38 4.15 -2.56
C ALA A 487 3.89 4.35 -2.58
N ALA A 488 4.50 4.73 -1.45
CA ALA A 488 5.91 5.08 -1.35
C ALA A 488 6.83 3.99 -1.92
N GLY A 489 6.71 2.75 -1.41
CA GLY A 489 7.51 1.61 -1.88
C GLY A 489 7.38 1.30 -3.37
N GLY A 490 6.24 1.64 -4.01
CA GLY A 490 6.02 1.40 -5.44
C GLY A 490 6.74 2.43 -6.30
N VAL A 491 6.71 3.70 -5.90
CA VAL A 491 7.49 4.78 -6.53
C VAL A 491 8.98 4.60 -6.28
N GLU A 492 9.35 4.14 -5.08
CA GLU A 492 10.72 3.85 -4.66
C GLU A 492 11.28 2.60 -5.37
N ALA A 493 10.44 1.59 -5.67
CA ALA A 493 10.82 0.47 -6.52
C ALA A 493 11.07 0.91 -7.98
N VAL A 494 10.26 1.83 -8.53
CA VAL A 494 10.55 2.44 -9.85
C VAL A 494 11.88 3.22 -9.82
N ALA A 495 12.12 4.05 -8.81
CA ALA A 495 13.40 4.74 -8.65
C ALA A 495 14.59 3.75 -8.52
N THR A 496 14.39 2.64 -7.82
CA THR A 496 15.39 1.57 -7.67
C THR A 496 15.73 0.89 -8.99
N VAL A 497 14.72 0.57 -9.81
CA VAL A 497 14.91 0.00 -11.15
C VAL A 497 15.54 1.00 -12.12
N GLN A 498 15.21 2.29 -11.99
CA GLN A 498 15.85 3.35 -12.79
C GLN A 498 17.32 3.56 -12.40
N ALA A 499 17.69 3.42 -11.13
CA ALA A 499 19.09 3.42 -10.70
C ALA A 499 19.89 2.28 -11.37
N ILE A 500 19.32 1.06 -11.39
CA ILE A 500 19.88 -0.10 -12.11
C ILE A 500 20.07 0.20 -13.59
N ARG A 501 19.04 0.74 -14.26
CA ARG A 501 19.06 1.03 -15.71
C ARG A 501 20.04 2.15 -16.10
N THR A 502 20.17 3.18 -15.27
CA THR A 502 20.95 4.39 -15.61
C THR A 502 22.38 4.36 -15.10
N GLY A 503 22.68 3.56 -14.06
CA GLY A 503 23.97 3.60 -13.36
C GLY A 503 24.19 4.89 -12.55
N TRP A 504 23.12 5.66 -12.29
CA TRP A 504 23.15 6.88 -11.48
C TRP A 504 22.20 6.74 -10.31
N VAL A 505 22.65 7.10 -9.10
CA VAL A 505 21.84 7.13 -7.88
C VAL A 505 21.55 8.57 -7.47
N HIS A 506 20.31 8.86 -7.08
CA HIS A 506 19.88 10.22 -6.76
C HIS A 506 20.45 10.70 -5.41
N PRO A 507 20.65 12.02 -5.21
CA PRO A 507 21.13 12.59 -3.95
C PRO A 507 20.20 12.37 -2.77
N ASN A 508 20.71 12.64 -1.57
CA ASN A 508 19.93 12.94 -0.38
C ASN A 508 19.87 14.45 -0.18
N ILE A 509 18.87 15.11 -0.78
CA ILE A 509 18.71 16.55 -0.56
C ILE A 509 18.36 16.86 0.90
N ASN A 510 18.69 18.08 1.35
CA ASN A 510 18.43 18.60 2.69
C ASN A 510 19.20 17.93 3.85
N LEU A 511 20.14 17.03 3.56
CA LEU A 511 21.13 16.52 4.51
C LEU A 511 22.25 17.55 4.71
N GLU A 512 22.01 18.54 5.56
CA GLU A 512 22.93 19.67 5.82
C GLU A 512 23.86 19.39 7.01
N SER A 513 23.40 18.60 7.97
CA SER A 513 24.14 18.22 9.17
C SER A 513 23.67 16.84 9.64
N PRO A 514 24.35 15.76 9.22
CA PRO A 514 24.03 14.39 9.64
C PRO A 514 23.90 14.24 11.16
N ASP A 515 23.00 13.35 11.59
CA ASP A 515 22.84 12.95 12.98
C ASP A 515 24.12 12.30 13.54
N ASP A 516 24.45 12.50 14.82
CA ASP A 516 25.64 11.94 15.49
C ASP A 516 25.75 10.40 15.34
N GLY A 517 24.62 9.72 15.16
CA GLY A 517 24.55 8.28 14.94
C GLY A 517 24.72 7.81 13.48
N VAL A 518 25.05 8.70 12.55
CA VAL A 518 25.04 8.45 11.09
C VAL A 518 26.39 8.82 10.46
N ASP A 519 27.13 7.80 9.98
CA ASP A 519 28.25 8.02 9.06
C ASP A 519 27.71 8.33 7.65
N ALA A 520 27.94 9.57 7.22
CA ALA A 520 27.53 10.09 5.92
C ALA A 520 28.23 9.43 4.73
N ASN A 521 29.37 8.74 4.92
CA ASN A 521 30.08 8.06 3.82
C ASN A 521 29.30 6.87 3.22
N LEU A 522 28.31 6.33 3.94
CA LEU A 522 27.38 5.31 3.44
C LEU A 522 26.18 5.91 2.71
N LEU A 523 25.92 7.21 2.89
CA LEU A 523 24.81 7.90 2.26
C LEU A 523 25.26 8.47 0.91
N VAL A 524 24.38 8.50 -0.08
CA VAL A 524 24.60 9.34 -1.28
C VAL A 524 24.64 10.79 -0.84
N GLY A 525 25.60 11.55 -1.35
CA GLY A 525 25.79 12.96 -0.99
C GLY A 525 24.66 13.91 -1.40
N PRO A 526 24.90 15.24 -1.32
CA PRO A 526 23.95 16.26 -1.80
C PRO A 526 23.83 16.30 -3.33
N GLU A 527 24.72 15.61 -4.06
CA GLU A 527 24.73 15.46 -5.51
C GLU A 527 24.55 13.99 -5.91
N LYS A 528 24.08 13.74 -7.14
CA LYS A 528 23.95 12.37 -7.68
C LYS A 528 25.31 11.69 -7.84
N GLU A 529 25.37 10.40 -7.56
CA GLU A 529 26.58 9.59 -7.71
C GLU A 529 26.43 8.57 -8.85
N GLN A 530 27.53 8.23 -9.52
CA GLN A 530 27.56 7.14 -10.49
C GLN A 530 27.90 5.82 -9.78
N LEU A 531 27.08 4.80 -9.97
CA LEU A 531 27.22 3.50 -9.31
C LEU A 531 26.91 2.35 -10.27
N ASN A 532 27.82 1.39 -10.37
CA ASN A 532 27.54 0.12 -11.02
C ASN A 532 26.72 -0.78 -10.06
N VAL A 533 25.40 -0.61 -10.10
CA VAL A 533 24.47 -1.32 -9.20
C VAL A 533 24.53 -2.83 -9.47
N LYS A 534 24.99 -3.60 -8.48
CA LYS A 534 25.09 -5.07 -8.52
C LYS A 534 23.77 -5.70 -8.10
N VAL A 535 23.34 -5.39 -6.88
CA VAL A 535 22.01 -5.67 -6.34
C VAL A 535 21.54 -4.42 -5.59
N ALA A 536 20.29 -4.04 -5.84
CA ALA A 536 19.61 -2.96 -5.17
C ALA A 536 18.52 -3.47 -4.24
N LEU A 537 18.30 -2.78 -3.13
CA LEU A 537 17.27 -3.12 -2.14
C LEU A 537 16.37 -1.91 -1.88
N SER A 538 15.06 -2.12 -1.90
CA SER A 538 14.05 -1.11 -1.55
C SER A 538 13.39 -1.48 -0.22
N ASN A 539 13.43 -0.56 0.74
CA ASN A 539 12.91 -0.73 2.10
C ASN A 539 11.58 0.00 2.32
N SER A 540 10.70 -0.60 3.12
CA SER A 540 9.52 0.09 3.64
C SER A 540 9.11 -0.45 5.01
N PHE A 541 9.02 0.44 6.01
CA PHE A 541 8.75 0.10 7.41
C PHE A 541 7.52 0.87 7.91
N GLY A 542 6.36 0.24 7.87
CA GLY A 542 5.08 0.87 8.17
C GLY A 542 4.68 0.84 9.65
N PHE A 543 3.82 1.79 10.03
CA PHE A 543 3.02 1.71 11.26
C PHE A 543 2.32 0.35 11.37
N GLY A 544 2.14 -0.14 12.59
CA GLY A 544 1.83 -1.54 12.89
C GLY A 544 3.07 -2.45 12.95
N GLY A 545 4.27 -1.88 12.80
CA GLY A 545 5.53 -2.61 12.79
C GLY A 545 5.70 -3.47 11.53
N HIS A 546 5.10 -3.08 10.40
CA HIS A 546 5.11 -3.84 9.15
C HIS A 546 6.40 -3.57 8.37
N ASN A 547 7.35 -4.51 8.40
CA ASN A 547 8.60 -4.35 7.66
C ASN A 547 8.56 -5.09 6.33
N SER A 548 9.14 -4.51 5.28
CA SER A 548 9.34 -5.17 3.99
C SER A 548 10.59 -4.67 3.27
N SER A 549 11.35 -5.62 2.72
CA SER A 549 12.56 -5.38 1.94
C SER A 549 12.49 -6.23 0.66
N ILE A 550 12.64 -5.60 -0.51
CA ILE A 550 12.61 -6.27 -1.82
C ILE A 550 13.89 -5.99 -2.61
N LEU A 551 14.34 -6.95 -3.43
CA LEU A 551 15.63 -6.92 -4.12
C LEU A 551 15.48 -6.96 -5.64
N PHE A 552 16.26 -6.13 -6.32
CA PHE A 552 16.35 -6.05 -7.78
C PHE A 552 17.81 -6.10 -8.23
N ALA A 553 18.08 -6.58 -9.44
CA ALA A 553 19.41 -6.56 -10.04
C ALA A 553 19.36 -6.30 -11.56
N PRO A 554 20.48 -5.88 -12.19
CA PRO A 554 20.56 -5.84 -13.65
C PRO A 554 20.28 -7.23 -14.24
N TYR A 555 19.37 -7.29 -15.19
CA TYR A 555 19.12 -8.51 -15.96
C TYR A 555 20.33 -8.84 -16.85
N LYS A 556 20.72 -10.12 -16.87
CA LYS A 556 21.85 -10.69 -17.64
C LYS A 556 21.41 -11.94 -18.39
#